data_AF-E1Z745-F1
#
_entry.id   AF-E1Z745-F1
#
_cell.length_a   1.000
_cell.length_b   1.000
_cell.length_c   1.000
_cell.angle_alpha   90.00
_cell.angle_beta   90.00
_cell.angle_gamma   90.00
#
_symmetry.space_group_name_H-M   'P 1'
#
loop_
_entity.id
_entity.type
_entity.pdbx_description
1 polymer ?
#
loop_
_entity_poly.entity_id
_entity_poly.type
_entity_poly.pdbx_seq_one_letter_code
_entity_poly.pdbx_strand_id
1 'polypeptide(L)' 'ISGTELRDLVFDKWGRNYDVRLQCRVLPASPSVQVMWRYLEQQSFPLTEQEYQLQLDAVAEYLNLW' A
#
# COMPACT_ATOMS: atom_id res chain seq x y z
N ILE A 1 11.54 -5.59 3.07
CA ILE A 1 10.31 -5.10 3.70
C ILE A 1 9.17 -6.07 3.38
N SER A 2 8.38 -6.50 4.36
CA SER A 2 7.14 -7.28 4.16
C SER A 2 5.91 -6.37 4.05
N GLY A 3 4.77 -6.87 3.57
CA GLY A 3 3.53 -6.09 3.55
C GLY A 3 3.02 -5.75 4.95
N THR A 4 3.31 -6.59 5.95
CA THR A 4 3.08 -6.29 7.37
C THR A 4 3.95 -5.14 7.88
N GLU A 5 5.25 -5.13 7.58
CA GLU A 5 6.11 -3.98 7.93
C GLU A 5 5.65 -2.70 7.22
N LEU A 6 5.15 -2.81 5.99
CA LEU A 6 4.61 -1.68 5.25
C LEU A 6 3.32 -1.14 5.90
N ARG A 7 2.45 -2.04 6.38
CA ARG A 7 1.25 -1.69 7.17
C ARG A 7 1.63 -0.95 8.45
N ASP A 8 2.60 -1.49 9.18
CA ASP A 8 3.06 -0.91 10.45
C ASP A 8 3.68 0.48 10.24
N LEU A 9 4.47 0.67 9.18
CA LEU A 9 5.01 1.99 8.81
C LEU A 9 3.92 3.00 8.47
N VAL A 10 2.87 2.58 7.76
CA VAL A 10 1.73 3.45 7.44
C VAL A 10 0.95 3.80 8.71
N PHE A 11 0.74 2.81 9.59
CA PHE A 11 0.06 3.02 10.86
C PHE A 11 0.86 3.93 11.80
N ASP A 12 2.17 3.74 11.93
CA ASP A 12 3.03 4.56 12.79
C ASP A 12 3.09 6.01 12.30
N LYS A 13 3.14 6.21 10.97
CA LYS A 13 3.27 7.55 10.38
C LYS A 13 1.97 8.37 10.39
N TRP A 14 0.81 7.73 10.23
CA TRP A 14 -0.46 8.44 10.07
C TRP A 14 -1.58 8.00 11.03
N GLY A 15 -1.33 7.01 11.90
CA GLY A 15 -2.28 6.51 12.90
C GLY A 15 -3.45 5.70 12.34
N ARG A 16 -3.46 5.39 11.03
CA ARG A 16 -4.53 4.66 10.33
C ARG A 16 -3.95 3.81 9.19
N ASN A 17 -4.62 2.72 8.85
CA ASN A 17 -4.23 1.82 7.75
C ASN A 17 -4.74 2.36 6.41
N TYR A 18 -3.98 3.29 5.82
CA TYR A 18 -4.27 3.87 4.52
C TYR A 18 -4.00 2.89 3.36
N ASP A 19 -4.75 3.06 2.27
CA ASP A 19 -4.53 2.34 1.01
C ASP A 19 -3.23 2.77 0.36
N VAL A 20 -2.35 1.81 0.05
CA VAL A 20 -1.05 2.05 -0.59
C VAL A 20 -1.02 1.39 -1.96
N ARG A 21 -0.88 2.18 -3.01
CA ARG A 21 -0.85 1.72 -4.39
C ARG A 21 0.50 2.00 -5.04
N LEU A 22 0.93 1.06 -5.87
CA LEU A 22 2.03 1.31 -6.81
C LEU A 22 1.46 1.87 -8.11
N GLN A 23 1.96 3.04 -8.52
CA GLN A 23 1.80 3.52 -9.88
C GLN A 23 3.10 3.30 -10.65
N CYS A 24 3.08 2.26 -11.48
CA CYS A 24 4.07 2.09 -12.54
C CYS A 24 3.53 2.74 -13.81
N ARG A 25 4.15 3.83 -14.24
CA ARG A 25 3.86 4.41 -15.56
C ARG A 25 4.59 3.59 -16.64
N VAL A 26 3.93 3.32 -17.75
CA VAL A 26 4.45 2.55 -18.91
C VAL A 26 5.44 3.37 -19.77
N LEU A 27 6.03 4.42 -19.22
CA LEU A 27 6.93 5.38 -19.89
C LEU A 27 8.13 5.63 -18.95
N PRO A 28 9.24 6.32 -19.32
CA PRO A 28 10.52 6.25 -18.59
C PRO A 28 10.54 6.94 -17.21
N ALA A 29 9.42 6.96 -16.50
CA ALA A 29 9.26 7.40 -15.14
C ALA A 29 9.53 6.25 -14.18
N SER A 30 10.26 6.54 -13.11
CA SER A 30 10.43 5.64 -11.98
C SER A 30 9.06 5.31 -11.37
N PRO A 31 8.86 4.06 -10.90
CA PRO A 31 7.66 3.69 -10.18
C PRO A 31 7.51 4.57 -8.94
N SER A 32 6.28 4.92 -8.62
CA SER A 32 5.97 5.78 -7.48
C SER A 32 4.92 5.11 -6.59
N VAL A 33 5.14 5.19 -5.27
CA VAL A 33 4.20 4.71 -4.26
C VAL A 33 3.23 5.86 -3.95
N GLN A 34 1.93 5.60 -4.07
CA GLN A 34 0.87 6.53 -3.71
C GLN A 34 0.11 6.03 -2.48
N VAL A 35 0.05 6.86 -1.45
CA VAL A 35 -0.79 6.63 -0.27
C VAL A 35 -2.10 7.38 -0.47
N MET A 36 -3.20 6.66 -0.61
CA MET A 36 -4.52 7.27 -0.74
C MET A 36 -5.09 7.61 0.63
N TRP A 37 -5.98 8.61 0.70
CA TRP A 37 -6.68 9.01 1.92
C TRP A 37 -7.71 7.99 2.44
N ARG A 38 -8.00 6.95 1.66
CA ARG A 38 -8.95 5.89 2.04
C ARG A 38 -8.26 4.94 3.00
N TYR A 39 -8.92 4.60 4.10
CA TYR A 39 -8.39 3.69 5.11
C TYR A 39 -9.38 2.55 5.40
N LEU A 40 -8.84 1.42 5.83
CA LEU A 40 -9.57 0.14 5.99
C LEU A 40 -10.83 0.24 6.87
N GLU A 41 -10.85 1.14 7.85
CA GLU A 41 -11.98 1.32 8.77
C GLU A 41 -13.15 2.14 8.17
N GLN A 42 -13.01 2.65 6.94
CA GLN A 42 -14.15 3.26 6.24
C GLN A 42 -15.10 2.18 5.72
N GLN A 43 -16.39 2.35 5.99
CA GLN A 43 -17.45 1.42 5.58
C GLN A 43 -17.55 1.23 4.05
N SER A 44 -17.01 2.17 3.27
CA SER A 44 -16.95 2.16 1.81
C SER A 44 -15.57 1.79 1.25
N PHE A 45 -14.72 1.16 2.07
CA PHE A 45 -13.41 0.69 1.60
C PHE A 45 -13.60 -0.43 0.55
N PRO A 46 -12.99 -0.31 -0.63
CA PRO A 46 -13.26 -1.21 -1.76
C PRO A 46 -12.62 -2.59 -1.63
N LEU A 47 -11.76 -2.81 -0.63
CA LEU A 47 -11.02 -4.05 -0.42
C LEU A 47 -11.38 -4.66 0.92
N THR A 48 -11.37 -5.98 1.01
CA THR A 48 -11.38 -6.69 2.29
C THR A 48 -10.01 -6.60 2.97
N GLU A 49 -9.92 -6.92 4.27
CA GLU A 49 -8.63 -6.91 4.99
C GLU A 49 -7.60 -7.86 4.35
N GLN A 50 -8.06 -9.00 3.83
CA GLN A 50 -7.21 -9.98 3.15
C GLN A 50 -6.66 -9.44 1.82
N GLU A 51 -7.52 -8.80 1.01
CA GLU A 51 -7.11 -8.18 -0.26
C GLU A 51 -6.19 -6.98 -0.02
N TYR A 52 -6.43 -6.21 1.03
CA TYR A 52 -5.55 -5.13 1.45
C TYR A 52 -4.16 -5.66 1.82
N GLN A 53 -4.09 -6.72 2.62
CA GLN A 53 -2.81 -7.34 2.99
C GLN A 53 -2.07 -7.87 1.75
N LEU A 54 -2.79 -8.52 0.83
CA LEU A 54 -2.22 -9.04 -0.42
C LEU A 54 -1.65 -7.91 -1.31
N GLN A 55 -2.36 -6.77 -1.38
CA GLN A 55 -1.89 -5.60 -2.10
C GLN A 55 -0.61 -5.03 -1.47
N LEU A 56 -0.57 -4.92 -0.14
CA LEU A 56 0.62 -4.47 0.58
C LEU A 56 1.81 -5.41 0.38
N ASP A 57 1.58 -6.72 0.41
CA ASP A 57 2.63 -7.71 0.14
C ASP A 57 3.17 -7.57 -1.28
N ALA A 58 2.30 -7.38 -2.29
CA ALA A 58 2.73 -7.12 -3.66
C ALA A 58 3.52 -5.79 -3.78
N VAL A 59 3.13 -4.76 -3.04
CA VAL A 59 3.87 -3.49 -2.98
C VAL A 59 5.25 -3.68 -2.37
N ALA A 60 5.32 -4.40 -1.25
CA ALA A 60 6.55 -4.68 -0.54
C ALA A 60 7.50 -5.55 -1.38
N GLU A 61 6.98 -6.56 -2.08
CA GLU A 61 7.73 -7.40 -3.02
C GLU A 61 8.35 -6.55 -4.14
N TYR A 62 7.56 -5.67 -4.77
CA TYR A 62 8.06 -4.78 -5.80
C TYR A 62 9.14 -3.82 -5.28
N LEU A 63 8.98 -3.28 -4.06
CA LEU A 63 9.98 -2.41 -3.43
C LEU A 63 11.28 -3.16 -3.10
N ASN A 64 11.23 -4.45 -2.79
CA ASN A 64 12.43 -5.27 -2.58
C ASN A 64 13.15 -5.64 -3.88
N LEU A 65 12.45 -5.61 -5.02
CA LEU A 65 13.01 -5.94 -6.34
C LEU A 65 13.75 -4.75 -7.00
N TRP A 66 13.58 -3.54 -6.45
CA TRP A 66 14.27 -2.31 -6.87
C TRP A 66 15.48 -2.02 -5.98
#